data_AF-A0A9P6F7X8-F1
#
_entry.id   AF-A0A9P6F7X8-F1
#
_cell.length_a   1.000
_cell.length_b   1.000
_cell.length_c   1.000
_cell.angle_alpha   90.00
_cell.angle_beta   90.00
_cell.angle_gamma   90.00
#
_symmetry.space_group_name_H-M   'P 1'
#
loop_
_entity.id
_entity.type
_entity.pdbx_description
1 polymer ?
#
loop_
_entity_poly.entity_id
_entity_poly.type
_entity_poly.pdbx_seq_one_letter_code
_entity_poly.pdbx_strand_id
1 'polypeptide(L)'
;MGYGAVHFSNENNKTFYELKINGDPWDNNSLPEADRGRLALVSIIRTMAVNGWNILQAIEMSKRGSDTATETMFFQRIDTRLGVVYANEVDMFGMGFQATDSLRVITSAAVVHIPALRQAILAGWKLGLKKEQIVGVSHEFVLKGNPWMPSERDSVAVALLLSHILAYIRSQGFKLYASINMHKEGKPSDFWVFRRVGRCWP
;
A
#
# COMPACT_ATOMS: atom_id res chain seq x y z
N MET A 1 3.70 -17.54 -21.89
CA MET A 1 4.54 -16.59 -21.12
C MET A 1 4.45 -17.00 -19.67
N GLY A 2 5.48 -17.68 -19.16
CA GLY A 2 5.45 -18.31 -17.84
C GLY A 2 5.66 -17.30 -16.72
N TYR A 3 4.76 -17.28 -15.75
CA TYR A 3 4.95 -16.56 -14.50
C TYR A 3 6.10 -17.24 -13.72
N GLY A 4 7.10 -16.45 -13.34
CA GLY A 4 8.32 -16.92 -12.68
C GLY A 4 8.03 -17.68 -11.39
N ALA A 5 8.75 -18.80 -11.21
CA ALA A 5 8.57 -19.75 -10.12
C ALA A 5 8.84 -19.13 -8.75
N VAL A 6 7.88 -19.28 -7.83
CA VAL A 6 8.10 -19.13 -6.39
C VAL A 6 8.71 -20.42 -5.87
N HIS A 7 9.86 -20.33 -5.20
CA HIS A 7 10.49 -21.49 -4.57
C HIS A 7 9.95 -21.67 -3.15
N PHE A 8 9.31 -22.81 -2.90
CA PHE A 8 8.91 -23.24 -1.56
C PHE A 8 9.99 -24.14 -0.99
N SER A 9 10.57 -23.77 0.15
CA SER A 9 11.42 -24.67 0.95
C SER A 9 10.62 -25.12 2.18
N ASN A 10 10.36 -26.42 2.29
CA ASN A 10 9.91 -27.05 3.53
C ASN A 10 10.99 -28.01 3.96
N GLU A 11 12.01 -27.49 4.67
CA GLU A 11 12.99 -28.34 5.32
C GLU A 11 12.37 -28.87 6.62
N ASN A 12 12.34 -30.20 6.78
CA ASN A 12 11.87 -30.86 8.00
C ASN A 12 12.52 -30.19 9.23
N ASN A 13 11.70 -29.67 10.16
CA ASN A 13 12.01 -28.90 11.39
C ASN A 13 11.88 -27.36 11.36
N LYS A 14 11.32 -26.72 10.32
CA LYS A 14 10.98 -25.28 10.41
C LYS A 14 9.50 -25.08 10.80
N THR A 15 9.24 -24.17 11.74
CA THR A 15 7.90 -23.77 12.18
C THR A 15 7.25 -22.72 11.26
N PHE A 16 7.83 -22.49 10.08
CA PHE A 16 7.40 -21.44 9.14
C PHE A 16 7.63 -21.87 7.70
N TYR A 17 6.87 -21.26 6.79
CA TYR A 17 7.08 -21.35 5.35
C TYR A 17 7.86 -20.13 4.86
N GLU A 18 8.87 -20.35 4.02
CA GLU A 18 9.61 -19.28 3.35
C GLU A 18 9.21 -19.21 1.88
N LEU A 19 8.88 -18.01 1.40
CA LEU A 19 8.64 -17.73 -0.02
C LEU A 19 9.73 -16.78 -0.52
N LYS A 20 10.52 -17.23 -1.48
CA LYS A 20 11.51 -16.38 -2.15
C LYS A 20 10.94 -15.86 -3.46
N ILE A 21 10.87 -14.54 -3.58
CA ILE A 21 10.43 -13.84 -4.79
C ILE A 21 11.66 -13.48 -5.60
N ASN A 22 11.62 -13.72 -6.91
CA ASN A 22 12.73 -13.37 -7.81
C ASN A 22 12.85 -11.85 -7.99
N GLY A 23 14.09 -11.37 -8.12
CA GLY A 23 14.41 -9.95 -8.25
C GLY A 23 14.49 -9.23 -6.91
N ASP A 24 14.42 -7.91 -6.94
CA ASP A 24 14.53 -7.03 -5.77
C ASP A 24 13.22 -6.25 -5.53
N PRO A 25 12.08 -6.93 -5.24
CA PRO A 25 10.76 -6.28 -5.17
C PRO A 25 10.63 -5.23 -4.06
N TRP A 26 11.57 -5.20 -3.11
CA TRP A 26 11.58 -4.30 -1.97
C TRP A 26 12.61 -3.16 -2.12
N ASP A 27 13.35 -3.15 -3.24
CA ASP A 27 14.33 -2.11 -3.51
C ASP A 27 13.66 -0.89 -4.18
N ASN A 28 13.52 0.18 -3.41
CA ASN A 28 12.91 1.41 -3.90
C ASN A 28 13.78 2.17 -4.92
N ASN A 29 15.04 1.77 -5.14
CA ASN A 29 15.90 2.38 -6.15
C ASN A 29 15.53 1.91 -7.57
N SER A 30 14.90 0.74 -7.73
CA SER A 30 14.36 0.25 -9.01
C SER A 30 12.85 0.48 -9.10
N LEU A 31 12.44 1.73 -9.37
CA LEU A 31 11.02 2.15 -9.36
C LEU A 31 10.02 1.19 -10.04
N PRO A 32 10.28 0.62 -11.25
CA PRO A 32 9.37 -0.33 -11.86
C PRO A 32 9.24 -1.66 -11.10
N GLU A 33 10.30 -2.12 -10.44
CA GLU A 33 10.29 -3.35 -9.65
C GLU A 33 9.68 -3.11 -8.27
N ALA A 34 9.97 -1.98 -7.64
CA ALA A 34 9.35 -1.54 -6.40
C ALA A 34 7.81 -1.47 -6.52
N ASP A 35 7.30 -0.86 -7.60
CA ASP A 35 5.85 -0.78 -7.85
C ASP A 35 5.24 -2.16 -8.12
N ARG A 36 6.00 -3.10 -8.71
CA ARG A 36 5.57 -4.51 -8.85
C ARG A 36 5.60 -5.25 -7.52
N GLY A 37 6.57 -5.01 -6.66
CA GLY A 37 6.62 -5.56 -5.30
C GLY A 37 5.45 -5.09 -4.45
N ARG A 38 5.12 -3.79 -4.53
CA ARG A 38 3.91 -3.19 -3.95
C ARG A 38 2.64 -3.86 -4.46
N LEU A 39 2.55 -4.08 -5.76
CA LEU A 39 1.41 -4.77 -6.36
C LEU A 39 1.31 -6.23 -5.89
N ALA A 40 2.44 -6.94 -5.77
CA ALA A 40 2.50 -8.29 -5.23
C ALA A 40 2.05 -8.32 -3.76
N LEU A 41 2.47 -7.36 -2.94
CA LEU A 41 2.06 -7.22 -1.55
C LEU A 41 0.54 -7.00 -1.42
N VAL A 42 -0.03 -6.06 -2.20
CA VAL A 42 -1.49 -5.87 -2.26
C VAL A 42 -2.20 -7.16 -2.67
N SER A 43 -1.63 -7.91 -3.63
CA SER A 43 -2.19 -9.18 -4.10
C SER A 43 -2.13 -10.28 -3.03
N ILE A 44 -1.05 -10.36 -2.25
CA ILE A 44 -0.93 -11.29 -1.11
C ILE A 44 -1.99 -10.96 -0.05
N ILE A 45 -2.08 -9.70 0.36
CA ILE A 45 -3.06 -9.25 1.37
C ILE A 45 -4.49 -9.50 0.90
N ARG A 46 -4.79 -9.23 -0.38
CA ARG A 46 -6.08 -9.53 -0.99
C ARG A 46 -6.37 -11.02 -0.98
N THR A 47 -5.40 -11.85 -1.34
CA THR A 47 -5.55 -13.31 -1.36
C THR A 47 -5.82 -13.85 0.04
N MET A 48 -5.12 -13.36 1.07
CA MET A 48 -5.39 -13.68 2.46
C MET A 48 -6.84 -13.32 2.84
N ALA A 49 -7.31 -12.13 2.46
CA ALA A 49 -8.68 -11.69 2.75
C ALA A 49 -9.76 -12.52 2.05
N VAL A 50 -9.56 -12.91 0.78
CA VAL A 50 -10.46 -13.85 0.07
C VAL A 50 -10.53 -15.19 0.81
N ASN A 51 -9.42 -15.65 1.39
CA ASN A 51 -9.34 -16.89 2.15
C ASN A 51 -9.76 -16.73 3.62
N GLY A 52 -10.44 -15.64 3.98
CA GLY A 52 -10.99 -15.44 5.32
C GLY A 52 -9.97 -14.96 6.36
N TRP A 53 -8.86 -14.35 5.93
CA TRP A 53 -7.86 -13.76 6.81
C TRP A 53 -7.79 -12.24 6.66
N ASN A 54 -8.17 -11.52 7.70
CA ASN A 54 -8.01 -10.08 7.76
C ASN A 54 -6.67 -9.71 8.39
N ILE A 55 -6.01 -8.65 7.90
CA ILE A 55 -4.89 -8.07 8.62
C ILE A 55 -5.42 -7.45 9.91
N LEU A 56 -4.74 -7.74 11.01
CA LEU A 56 -4.99 -7.14 12.31
C LEU A 56 -4.14 -5.88 12.46
N GLN A 57 -2.85 -6.00 12.12
CA GLN A 57 -1.87 -4.93 12.21
C GLN A 57 -0.64 -5.26 11.35
N ALA A 58 0.04 -4.23 10.88
CA ALA A 58 1.41 -4.28 10.36
C ALA A 58 2.30 -3.54 11.37
N ILE A 59 3.40 -4.17 11.76
CA ILE A 59 4.36 -3.60 12.70
C ILE A 59 5.76 -3.75 12.12
N GLU A 60 6.51 -2.66 12.11
CA GLU A 60 7.93 -2.68 11.85
C GLU A 60 8.68 -3.29 13.05
N MET A 61 9.32 -4.43 12.82
CA MET A 61 10.14 -5.16 13.80
C MET A 61 11.60 -5.23 13.34
N SER A 62 12.14 -4.09 12.89
CA SER A 62 13.55 -3.99 12.52
C SER A 62 14.44 -4.13 13.77
N LYS A 63 15.56 -4.85 13.63
CA LYS A 63 16.59 -4.85 14.68
C LYS A 63 17.15 -3.45 14.79
N ARG A 64 17.37 -2.96 16.01
CA ARG A 64 18.02 -1.66 16.22
C ARG A 64 19.39 -1.64 15.52
N GLY A 65 19.57 -0.70 14.59
CA GLY A 65 20.79 -0.59 13.77
C GLY A 65 20.80 -1.46 12.51
N SER A 66 19.68 -2.07 12.14
CA SER A 66 19.48 -2.71 10.84
C SER A 66 19.19 -1.66 9.78
N ASP A 67 19.89 -1.73 8.65
CA ASP A 67 19.60 -0.87 7.49
C ASP A 67 18.34 -1.32 6.73
N THR A 68 17.85 -2.54 7.00
CA THR A 68 16.64 -3.11 6.37
C THR A 68 15.46 -3.09 7.33
N ALA A 69 14.31 -2.59 6.86
CA ALA A 69 13.03 -2.77 7.55
C ALA A 69 12.68 -4.26 7.57
N THR A 70 12.13 -4.74 8.69
CA THR A 70 11.40 -6.01 8.67
C THR A 70 9.97 -5.71 9.11
N GLU A 71 9.07 -5.59 8.15
CA GLU A 71 7.65 -5.42 8.44
C GLU A 71 7.02 -6.79 8.75
N THR A 72 6.34 -6.89 9.88
CA THR A 72 5.60 -8.09 10.28
C THR A 72 4.10 -7.79 10.25
N MET A 73 3.37 -8.53 9.41
CA MET A 73 1.91 -8.43 9.32
C MET A 73 1.27 -9.58 10.09
N PHE A 74 0.36 -9.23 11.01
CA PHE A 74 -0.44 -10.20 11.75
C PHE A 74 -1.81 -10.32 11.11
N PHE A 75 -2.28 -11.55 10.94
CA PHE A 75 -3.59 -11.84 10.37
C PHE A 75 -4.48 -12.56 11.38
N GLN A 76 -5.77 -12.26 11.35
CA GLN A 76 -6.80 -12.92 12.12
C GLN A 76 -7.83 -13.56 11.18
N ARG A 77 -8.34 -14.73 11.58
CA ARG A 77 -9.42 -15.39 10.84
C ARG A 77 -10.72 -14.62 11.05
N ILE A 78 -11.43 -14.35 9.96
CA ILE A 78 -12.76 -13.75 9.98
C ILE A 78 -13.74 -14.76 10.59
N ASP A 79 -14.75 -14.28 11.33
CA ASP A 79 -15.83 -15.14 11.80
C ASP A 79 -16.50 -15.82 10.60
N THR A 80 -16.32 -17.15 10.53
CA THR A 80 -16.85 -18.00 9.45
C THR A 80 -18.37 -17.96 9.34
N ARG A 81 -19.08 -17.49 10.38
CA ARG A 81 -20.53 -17.28 10.36
C ARG A 81 -20.96 -16.14 9.43
N LEU A 82 -20.06 -15.24 9.07
CA LEU A 82 -20.32 -14.14 8.12
C LEU A 82 -20.43 -14.62 6.66
N GLY A 83 -20.20 -15.91 6.41
CA GLY A 83 -20.30 -16.53 5.08
C GLY A 83 -19.06 -16.34 4.21
N VAL A 84 -19.19 -16.66 2.93
CA VAL A 84 -18.11 -16.53 1.94
C VAL A 84 -17.81 -15.05 1.70
N VAL A 85 -16.53 -14.71 1.69
CA VAL A 85 -16.03 -13.37 1.35
C VAL A 85 -15.89 -13.28 -0.16
N TYR A 86 -16.66 -12.42 -0.81
CA TYR A 86 -16.58 -12.24 -2.25
C TYR A 86 -15.42 -11.33 -2.66
N ALA A 87 -14.81 -11.60 -3.81
CA ALA A 87 -13.65 -10.85 -4.32
C ALA A 87 -13.90 -9.33 -4.51
N ASN A 88 -15.15 -8.91 -4.70
CA ASN A 88 -15.56 -7.51 -4.77
C ASN A 88 -15.64 -6.86 -3.38
N GLU A 89 -15.94 -7.60 -2.31
CA GLU A 89 -15.94 -7.13 -0.92
C GLU A 89 -14.52 -6.95 -0.34
N VAL A 90 -13.52 -7.46 -1.05
CA VAL A 90 -12.09 -7.35 -0.70
C VAL A 90 -11.29 -6.66 -1.80
N ASP A 91 -11.96 -5.76 -2.51
CA ASP A 91 -11.29 -4.88 -3.44
C ASP A 91 -10.28 -3.99 -2.68
N MET A 92 -9.07 -3.87 -3.23
CA MET A 92 -7.95 -3.22 -2.57
C MET A 92 -7.08 -2.47 -3.57
N PHE A 93 -6.49 -1.38 -3.11
CA PHE A 93 -5.41 -0.69 -3.81
C PHE A 93 -4.36 -0.22 -2.81
N GLY A 94 -3.14 -0.04 -3.29
CA GLY A 94 -2.03 0.53 -2.57
C GLY A 94 -1.82 2.00 -2.94
N MET A 95 -1.26 2.76 -2.01
CA MET A 95 -0.87 4.14 -2.20
C MET A 95 0.50 4.37 -1.56
N GLY A 96 1.50 4.76 -2.35
CA GLY A 96 2.86 5.04 -1.88
C GLY A 96 3.20 6.52 -2.00
N PHE A 97 3.96 7.01 -1.03
CA PHE A 97 4.54 8.36 -1.04
C PHE A 97 5.99 8.26 -1.48
N GLN A 98 6.34 8.91 -2.59
CA GLN A 98 7.61 8.75 -3.27
C GLN A 98 8.36 10.08 -3.40
N ALA A 99 9.68 10.00 -3.24
CA ALA A 99 10.58 11.13 -3.27
C ALA A 99 10.08 12.24 -2.32
N THR A 100 9.82 13.43 -2.84
CA THR A 100 9.45 14.60 -2.05
C THR A 100 8.04 15.10 -2.36
N ASP A 101 7.52 14.74 -3.54
CA ASP A 101 6.32 15.34 -4.13
C ASP A 101 5.41 14.37 -4.89
N SER A 102 5.75 13.09 -4.99
CA SER A 102 5.00 12.12 -5.81
C SER A 102 4.13 11.19 -4.97
N LEU A 103 2.86 11.05 -5.34
CA LEU A 103 1.92 10.08 -4.78
C LEU A 103 1.57 9.05 -5.86
N ARG A 104 1.78 7.77 -5.59
CA ARG A 104 1.49 6.68 -6.53
C ARG A 104 0.38 5.79 -6.03
N VAL A 105 -0.63 5.59 -6.87
CA VAL A 105 -1.70 4.62 -6.64
C VAL A 105 -1.36 3.35 -7.41
N ILE A 106 -1.30 2.22 -6.72
CA ILE A 106 -0.89 0.92 -7.26
C ILE A 106 -2.05 -0.04 -7.09
N THR A 107 -2.59 -0.54 -8.19
CA THR A 107 -3.74 -1.43 -8.14
C THR A 107 -3.73 -2.39 -9.31
N SER A 108 -4.30 -3.58 -9.10
CA SER A 108 -4.65 -4.52 -10.17
C SER A 108 -6.09 -4.33 -10.67
N ALA A 109 -6.89 -3.52 -9.98
CA ALA A 109 -8.31 -3.31 -10.23
C ALA A 109 -8.63 -1.91 -10.79
N ALA A 110 -9.87 -1.72 -11.22
CA ALA A 110 -10.31 -0.54 -11.96
C ALA A 110 -9.99 0.79 -11.26
N VAL A 111 -9.59 1.76 -12.08
CA VAL A 111 -9.03 3.09 -11.78
C VAL A 111 -10.09 4.06 -11.20
N VAL A 112 -11.17 3.54 -10.61
CA VAL A 112 -12.37 4.32 -10.23
C VAL A 112 -12.08 5.35 -9.13
N HIS A 113 -11.02 5.15 -8.35
CA HIS A 113 -10.61 6.05 -7.26
C HIS A 113 -9.70 7.20 -7.72
N ILE A 114 -9.20 7.18 -8.95
CA ILE A 114 -8.27 8.22 -9.41
C ILE A 114 -8.94 9.60 -9.51
N PRO A 115 -10.15 9.77 -10.10
CA PRO A 115 -10.79 11.08 -10.13
C PRO A 115 -11.07 11.62 -8.73
N ALA A 116 -11.49 10.72 -7.84
CA ALA A 116 -11.73 10.98 -6.44
C ALA A 116 -10.48 11.51 -5.71
N LEU A 117 -9.35 10.80 -5.86
CA LEU A 117 -8.06 11.19 -5.30
C LEU A 117 -7.56 12.52 -5.88
N ARG A 118 -7.72 12.73 -7.18
CA ARG A 118 -7.36 14.00 -7.83
C ARG A 118 -8.10 15.17 -7.20
N GLN A 119 -9.41 15.04 -6.98
CA GLN A 119 -10.21 16.07 -6.33
C GLN A 119 -9.76 16.31 -4.88
N ALA A 120 -9.49 15.24 -4.13
CA ALA A 120 -9.00 15.36 -2.76
C ALA A 120 -7.65 16.10 -2.68
N ILE A 121 -6.73 15.82 -3.61
CA ILE A 121 -5.43 16.51 -3.69
C ILE A 121 -5.63 17.99 -4.03
N LEU A 122 -6.44 18.31 -5.03
CA LEU A 122 -6.68 19.70 -5.43
C LEU A 122 -7.39 20.52 -4.36
N ALA A 123 -8.25 19.89 -3.55
CA ALA A 123 -8.91 20.53 -2.42
C ALA A 123 -7.99 20.68 -1.19
N GLY A 124 -7.15 19.68 -0.92
CA GLY A 124 -6.31 19.61 0.29
C GLY A 124 -4.93 20.25 0.14
N TRP A 125 -4.42 20.41 -1.08
CA TRP A 125 -3.08 20.95 -1.34
C TRP A 125 -3.13 22.24 -2.14
N LYS A 126 -2.88 23.37 -1.47
CA LYS A 126 -3.02 24.72 -2.05
C LYS A 126 -2.18 24.95 -3.31
N LEU A 127 -1.00 24.33 -3.40
CA LEU A 127 -0.12 24.46 -4.57
C LEU A 127 -0.63 23.61 -5.76
N GLY A 128 -1.49 22.62 -5.50
CA GLY A 128 -2.10 21.76 -6.50
C GLY A 128 -1.13 20.77 -7.14
N LEU A 129 -1.55 20.24 -8.29
CA LEU A 129 -0.79 19.26 -9.07
C LEU A 129 0.20 19.92 -10.03
N LYS A 130 1.40 19.34 -10.11
CA LYS A 130 2.42 19.65 -11.12
C LYS A 130 2.21 18.80 -12.36
N LYS A 131 1.98 17.50 -12.18
CA LYS A 131 1.81 16.53 -13.27
C LYS A 131 0.97 15.34 -12.78
N GLU A 132 0.29 14.70 -13.72
CA GLU A 132 -0.37 13.42 -13.51
C GLU A 132 -0.05 12.49 -14.68
N GLN A 133 0.31 11.23 -14.41
CA GLN A 133 0.75 10.29 -15.44
C GLN A 133 0.60 8.83 -14.98
N ILE A 134 0.63 7.91 -15.94
CA ILE A 134 0.76 6.47 -15.66
C ILE A 134 2.25 6.11 -15.76
N VAL A 135 2.78 5.43 -14.73
CA VAL A 135 4.17 4.97 -14.67
C VAL A 135 4.19 3.47 -14.36
N GLY A 136 4.44 2.64 -15.38
CA GLY A 136 4.43 1.19 -15.22
C GLY A 136 3.05 0.68 -14.76
N VAL A 137 2.97 0.15 -13.54
CA VAL A 137 1.72 -0.36 -12.94
C VAL A 137 1.05 0.65 -12.00
N SER A 138 1.58 1.88 -11.91
CA SER A 138 1.09 2.91 -10.99
C SER A 138 0.50 4.11 -11.71
N HIS A 139 -0.48 4.73 -11.07
CA HIS A 139 -1.00 6.05 -11.45
C HIS A 139 -0.38 7.08 -10.52
N GLU A 140 0.39 8.00 -11.09
CA GLU A 140 1.22 8.96 -10.36
C GLU A 140 0.64 10.37 -10.39
N PHE A 141 0.53 10.97 -9.21
CA PHE A 141 0.27 12.39 -9.01
C PHE A 141 1.53 13.06 -8.48
N VAL A 142 2.10 13.98 -9.25
CA VAL A 142 3.21 14.82 -8.81
C VAL A 142 2.63 16.14 -8.33
N LEU A 143 2.83 16.47 -7.06
CA LEU A 143 2.34 17.68 -6.41
C LEU A 143 3.34 18.83 -6.63
N LYS A 144 2.88 20.08 -6.59
CA LYS A 144 3.81 21.22 -6.52
C LYS A 144 4.34 21.38 -5.10
N GLY A 145 5.63 21.67 -4.93
CA GLY A 145 6.27 21.75 -3.60
C GLY A 145 6.78 20.39 -3.12
N ASN A 146 6.97 20.21 -1.81
CA ASN A 146 7.54 18.99 -1.22
C ASN A 146 6.71 18.46 -0.03
N PRO A 147 5.45 18.03 -0.25
CA PRO A 147 4.56 17.58 0.82
C PRO A 147 5.09 16.37 1.61
N TRP A 148 5.97 15.55 1.05
CA TRP A 148 6.51 14.37 1.73
C TRP A 148 7.84 14.64 2.46
N MET A 149 8.36 15.86 2.33
CA MET A 149 9.44 16.40 3.16
C MET A 149 9.05 17.81 3.63
N PRO A 150 7.99 17.92 4.45
CA PRO A 150 7.47 19.22 4.84
C PRO A 150 8.45 19.96 5.73
N SER A 151 8.50 21.29 5.57
CA SER A 151 9.05 22.15 6.62
C SER A 151 8.13 22.10 7.85
N GLU A 152 8.62 22.54 9.02
CA GLU A 152 7.80 22.63 10.23
C GLU A 152 6.47 23.36 9.99
N ARG A 153 6.49 24.41 9.14
CA ARG A 153 5.33 25.22 8.80
C ARG A 153 4.32 24.51 7.90
N ASP A 154 4.77 23.53 7.12
CA ASP A 154 3.93 22.80 6.16
C ASP A 154 3.35 21.51 6.74
N SER A 155 3.84 21.05 7.90
CA SER A 155 3.41 19.81 8.57
C SER A 155 1.88 19.73 8.75
N VAL A 156 1.26 20.82 9.18
CA VAL A 156 -0.20 20.92 9.35
C VAL A 156 -0.91 20.83 7.99
N ALA A 157 -0.38 21.46 6.95
CA ALA A 157 -0.96 21.40 5.60
C ALA A 157 -0.90 19.98 5.03
N VAL A 158 0.17 19.24 5.30
CA VAL A 158 0.30 17.82 4.91
C VAL A 158 -0.67 16.94 5.68
N ALA A 159 -0.82 17.14 6.99
CA ALA A 159 -1.81 16.42 7.79
C ALA A 159 -3.23 16.66 7.28
N LEU A 160 -3.55 17.90 6.90
CA LEU A 160 -4.83 18.25 6.27
C LEU A 160 -5.00 17.60 4.90
N LEU A 161 -3.97 17.59 4.05
CA LEU A 161 -3.99 16.90 2.75
C LEU A 161 -4.30 15.41 2.94
N LEU A 162 -3.58 14.72 3.81
CA LEU A 162 -3.80 13.30 4.09
C LEU A 162 -5.20 13.06 4.66
N SER A 163 -5.68 13.94 5.55
CA SER A 163 -7.05 13.87 6.08
C SER A 163 -8.12 14.00 5.00
N HIS A 164 -7.95 14.92 4.04
CA HIS A 164 -8.85 15.06 2.89
C HIS A 164 -8.83 13.83 1.99
N ILE A 165 -7.63 13.27 1.72
CA ILE A 165 -7.48 12.04 0.95
C ILE A 165 -8.23 10.89 1.65
N LEU A 166 -8.02 10.69 2.95
CA LEU A 166 -8.70 9.65 3.74
C LEU A 166 -10.23 9.83 3.74
N ALA A 167 -10.72 11.06 3.96
CA ALA A 167 -12.14 11.37 3.96
C ALA A 167 -12.79 11.09 2.59
N TYR A 168 -12.12 11.48 1.51
CA TYR A 168 -12.63 11.27 0.16
C TYR A 168 -12.62 9.78 -0.20
N ILE A 169 -11.52 9.06 0.06
CA ILE A 169 -11.49 7.60 -0.14
C ILE A 169 -12.60 6.91 0.67
N ARG A 170 -12.88 7.40 1.89
CA ARG A 170 -14.00 6.91 2.71
C ARG A 170 -15.36 7.12 2.07
N SER A 171 -15.59 8.25 1.43
CA SER A 171 -16.81 8.54 0.66
C SER A 171 -17.01 7.56 -0.50
N GLN A 172 -15.94 6.99 -1.04
CA GLN A 172 -15.97 6.00 -2.12
C GLN A 172 -16.13 4.56 -1.60
N GLY A 173 -16.34 4.38 -0.29
CA GLY A 173 -16.55 3.07 0.32
C GLY A 173 -15.25 2.32 0.63
N PHE A 174 -14.11 3.00 0.77
CA PHE A 174 -12.83 2.41 1.13
C PHE A 174 -12.32 2.94 2.46
N LYS A 175 -11.51 2.19 3.18
CA LYS A 175 -10.81 2.68 4.38
C LYS A 175 -9.38 2.21 4.39
N LEU A 176 -8.53 2.97 5.09
CA LEU A 176 -7.15 2.58 5.33
C LEU A 176 -7.17 1.24 6.07
N TYR A 177 -6.52 0.25 5.48
CA TYR A 177 -6.50 -1.12 5.96
C TYR A 177 -5.18 -1.46 6.65
N ALA A 178 -4.07 -0.98 6.10
CA ALA A 178 -2.75 -1.09 6.69
C ALA A 178 -1.87 0.07 6.25
N SER A 179 -0.96 0.51 7.13
CA SER A 179 0.22 1.30 6.77
C SER A 179 1.42 0.38 6.91
N ILE A 180 2.16 0.18 5.83
CA ILE A 180 3.26 -0.77 5.75
C ILE A 180 4.52 0.02 5.45
N ASN A 181 5.54 -0.09 6.29
CA ASN A 181 6.82 0.53 6.01
C ASN A 181 7.61 -0.33 5.03
N MET A 182 8.12 0.29 3.97
CA MET A 182 8.91 -0.39 2.98
C MET A 182 10.20 0.39 2.72
N HIS A 183 11.23 0.14 3.52
CA HIS A 183 12.55 0.74 3.36
C HIS A 183 13.69 -0.29 3.35
N LYS A 184 14.72 0.00 2.56
CA LYS A 184 15.99 -0.73 2.51
C LYS A 184 17.20 0.13 2.91
N GLU A 185 17.06 1.47 2.98
CA GLU A 185 18.20 2.41 3.12
C GLU A 185 17.84 3.70 3.90
N GLY A 186 17.16 3.58 5.04
CA GLY A 186 16.98 4.71 5.98
C GLY A 186 16.06 5.86 5.54
N LYS A 187 15.41 5.76 4.37
CA LYS A 187 14.32 6.65 3.96
C LYS A 187 12.99 5.92 4.14
N PRO A 188 12.17 6.30 5.13
CA PRO A 188 10.84 5.72 5.29
C PRO A 188 10.04 5.94 4.01
N SER A 189 9.45 4.87 3.49
CA SER A 189 8.43 4.97 2.46
C SER A 189 7.21 4.25 2.98
N ASP A 190 6.25 5.02 3.47
CA ASP A 190 4.97 4.49 3.88
C ASP A 190 4.20 4.03 2.63
N PHE A 191 3.65 2.84 2.73
CA PHE A 191 2.76 2.26 1.75
C PHE A 191 1.43 1.94 2.40
N TRP A 192 0.41 2.69 2.01
CA TRP A 192 -0.94 2.55 2.53
C TRP A 192 -1.74 1.60 1.67
N VAL A 193 -2.28 0.55 2.28
CA VAL A 193 -3.23 -0.35 1.63
C VAL A 193 -4.63 0.09 2.03
N PHE A 194 -5.48 0.32 1.05
CA PHE A 194 -6.90 0.60 1.23
C PHE A 194 -7.72 -0.62 0.87
N ARG A 195 -8.81 -0.84 1.60
CA ARG A 195 -9.75 -1.93 1.35
C ARG A 195 -11.17 -1.38 1.29
N ARG A 196 -11.97 -1.93 0.38
CA ARG A 196 -13.42 -1.70 0.35
C ARG A 196 -14.05 -2.08 1.69
N VAL A 197 -14.91 -1.22 2.19
CA VAL A 197 -15.76 -1.49 3.35
C VAL A 197 -16.78 -2.54 2.94
N GLY A 198 -16.86 -3.61 3.74
CA GLY A 198 -17.73 -4.75 3.46
C GLY A 198 -18.20 -5.41 4.75
N ARG A 199 -19.04 -6.44 4.63
CA ARG A 199 -19.68 -7.09 5.79
C ARG A 199 -18.67 -7.67 6.79
N CYS A 200 -17.58 -8.23 6.28
CA CYS A 200 -16.50 -8.78 7.09
C CYS A 200 -15.49 -7.73 7.57
N TRP A 201 -15.69 -6.46 7.23
CA TRP A 201 -14.81 -5.35 7.58
C TRP A 201 -15.55 -4.00 7.52
N PRO A 202 -16.41 -3.70 8.50
CA PRO A 202 -17.27 -2.51 8.52
C PRO A 202 -16.51 -1.19 8.76
#